data_AF-A0A2T4JPN3-F1
#
_entry.id   AF-A0A2T4JPN3-F1
#
_cell.length_a   1.000
_cell.length_b   1.000
_cell.length_c   1.000
_cell.angle_alpha   90.00
_cell.angle_beta   90.00
_cell.angle_gamma   90.00
#
_symmetry.space_group_name_H-M   'P 1'
#
loop_
_entity.id
_entity.type
_entity.pdbx_description
1 polymer ?
#
loop_
_entity_poly.entity_id
_entity_poly.type
_entity_poly.pdbx_seq_one_letter_code
_entity_poly.pdbx_strand_id
1 'polypeptide(L)'
;MPTLKEREDVSQLRLVPDNRAWITAPQGLLTLERSLGGEQEQIVALPNMTALRGDNRILLRARVGDGADRPRFQLDEFLVRVGGAPEPFTGLNNADLRSREDALGTYFWSEKRVGSNTICVLGLRRATVEGRPLPRGTNALDMMLRNCVPGTVDDALAPIMAESVAYYPGSSVGPGPRISRSISPLAAPMP
;
A
#
# COMPACT_ATOMS: atom_id res chain seq x y z
N MET A 1 29.07 -5.68 0.41
CA MET A 1 27.77 -5.21 -0.11
C MET A 1 26.93 -4.78 1.08
N PRO A 2 26.36 -3.55 1.10
CA PRO A 2 25.54 -3.10 2.22
C PRO A 2 24.26 -3.94 2.34
N THR A 3 23.88 -4.25 3.57
CA THR A 3 22.66 -4.96 3.98
C THR A 3 21.39 -4.17 3.60
N LEU A 4 20.23 -4.83 3.58
CA LEU A 4 18.96 -4.17 3.30
C LEU A 4 18.71 -2.99 4.26
N LYS A 5 18.96 -3.20 5.56
CA LYS A 5 18.80 -2.20 6.60
C LYS A 5 19.70 -0.97 6.38
N GLU A 6 20.96 -1.19 6.04
CA GLU A 6 21.87 -0.08 5.72
C GLU A 6 21.39 0.71 4.50
N ARG A 7 20.83 0.04 3.47
CA ARG A 7 20.24 0.72 2.31
C ARG A 7 18.99 1.49 2.66
N GLU A 8 18.14 0.96 3.53
CA GLU A 8 16.97 1.67 4.04
C GLU A 8 17.37 2.95 4.78
N ASP A 9 18.45 2.91 5.55
CA ASP A 9 18.95 4.06 6.31
C ASP A 9 19.61 5.13 5.42
N VAL A 10 20.26 4.75 4.32
CA VAL A 10 20.98 5.71 3.43
C VAL A 10 20.20 6.14 2.18
N SER A 11 19.19 5.39 1.75
CA SER A 11 18.46 5.70 0.51
C SER A 11 17.39 6.77 0.73
N GLN A 12 17.46 7.83 -0.06
CA GLN A 12 16.50 8.93 0.01
C GLN A 12 15.16 8.53 -0.62
N LEU A 13 14.08 8.80 0.10
CA LEU A 13 12.72 8.74 -0.42
C LEU A 13 12.49 9.88 -1.42
N ARG A 14 11.83 9.57 -2.53
CA ARG A 14 11.49 10.53 -3.59
C ARG A 14 10.00 10.54 -3.83
N LEU A 15 9.44 11.72 -4.12
CA LEU A 15 8.03 11.85 -4.47
C LEU A 15 7.73 11.14 -5.80
N VAL A 16 6.66 10.37 -5.82
CA VAL A 16 6.16 9.65 -6.99
C VAL A 16 4.90 10.37 -7.49
N PRO A 17 4.85 10.78 -8.76
CA PRO A 17 3.62 11.28 -9.35
C PRO A 17 2.59 10.14 -9.44
N ASP A 18 1.30 10.46 -9.34
CA ASP A 18 0.22 9.47 -9.28
C ASP A 18 0.29 8.43 -10.41
N ASN A 19 0.76 8.83 -11.59
CA ASN A 19 0.90 7.95 -12.74
C ASN A 19 2.00 6.89 -12.67
N ARG A 20 2.87 6.96 -11.66
CA ARG A 20 3.92 5.97 -11.36
C ARG A 20 3.69 5.24 -10.04
N ALA A 21 2.64 5.58 -9.28
CA ALA A 21 2.25 4.85 -8.10
C ALA A 21 1.86 3.40 -8.49
N TRP A 22 2.11 2.43 -7.61
CA TRP A 22 1.78 1.01 -7.87
C TRP A 22 0.35 0.63 -7.55
N ILE A 23 -0.30 1.41 -6.70
CA ILE A 23 -1.71 1.30 -6.39
C ILE A 23 -2.32 2.70 -6.50
N THR A 24 -3.61 2.74 -6.81
CA THR A 24 -4.41 3.91 -6.45
C THR A 24 -4.90 3.69 -5.03
N ALA A 25 -4.78 4.70 -4.17
CA ALA A 25 -5.36 4.69 -2.83
C ALA A 25 -6.07 6.04 -2.65
N PRO A 26 -7.40 6.12 -2.79
CA PRO A 26 -8.14 7.39 -2.82
C PRO A 26 -7.89 8.30 -1.61
N GLN A 27 -7.71 7.69 -0.45
CA GLN A 27 -7.37 8.34 0.81
C GLN A 27 -5.87 8.67 0.97
N GLY A 28 -5.02 8.32 0.00
CA GLY A 28 -3.58 8.58 0.04
C GLY A 28 -3.27 10.07 -0.10
N LEU A 29 -2.32 10.56 0.71
CA LEU A 29 -1.88 11.96 0.68
C LEU A 29 -0.75 12.18 -0.32
N LEU A 30 0.22 11.27 -0.35
CA LEU A 30 1.35 11.28 -1.26
C LEU A 30 1.97 9.89 -1.36
N THR A 31 2.67 9.65 -2.46
CA THR A 31 3.42 8.40 -2.68
C THR A 31 4.91 8.72 -2.73
N LEU A 32 5.70 7.96 -1.97
CA LEU A 32 7.16 8.02 -1.98
C LEU A 32 7.72 6.72 -2.55
N GLU A 33 8.88 6.78 -3.20
CA GLU A 33 9.63 5.60 -3.63
C GLU A 33 11.09 5.67 -3.18
N ARG A 34 11.67 4.49 -3.00
CA ARG A 34 13.12 4.30 -2.93
C ARG A 34 13.54 2.99 -3.57
N SER A 35 14.77 2.95 -4.07
CA SER A 35 15.40 1.72 -4.54
C SER A 35 16.27 1.14 -3.44
N LEU A 36 16.10 -0.15 -3.18
CA LEU A 36 16.90 -0.91 -2.21
C LEU A 36 17.89 -1.83 -2.95
N GLY A 37 18.34 -1.36 -4.13
CA GLY A 37 19.21 -2.06 -5.07
C GLY A 37 18.46 -3.03 -5.97
N GLY A 38 18.08 -4.22 -5.47
CA GLY A 38 17.35 -5.24 -6.24
C GLY A 38 15.83 -5.21 -6.04
N GLU A 39 15.38 -4.61 -4.94
CA GLU A 39 13.97 -4.38 -4.66
C GLU A 39 13.63 -2.90 -4.83
N GLN A 40 12.36 -2.63 -5.11
CA GLN A 40 11.80 -1.29 -5.02
C GLN A 40 10.79 -1.25 -3.89
N GLU A 41 10.70 -0.11 -3.24
CA GLU A 41 9.70 0.19 -2.23
C GLU A 41 8.89 1.41 -2.66
N GLN A 42 7.58 1.35 -2.43
CA GLN A 42 6.73 2.55 -2.38
C GLN A 42 6.03 2.67 -1.04
N ILE A 43 5.87 3.90 -0.56
CA ILE A 43 5.11 4.23 0.64
C ILE A 43 4.00 5.18 0.23
N VAL A 44 2.75 4.77 0.43
CA VAL A 44 1.59 5.65 0.34
C VAL A 44 1.30 6.17 1.73
N ALA A 45 1.48 7.47 1.96
CA ALA A 45 1.13 8.10 3.22
C ALA A 45 -0.39 8.25 3.34
N LEU A 46 -0.94 7.95 4.50
CA LEU A 46 -2.37 8.07 4.80
C LEU A 46 -2.60 9.17 5.86
N PRO A 47 -3.81 9.76 5.92
CA PRO A 47 -4.19 10.65 7.01
C PRO A 47 -3.96 10.00 8.37
N ASN A 48 -3.25 10.69 9.25
CA ASN A 48 -3.01 10.25 10.61
C ASN A 48 -3.68 11.21 11.60
N MET A 49 -4.93 10.90 11.94
CA MET A 49 -5.73 11.70 12.88
C MET A 49 -5.56 11.22 14.33
N THR A 50 -4.46 10.54 14.65
CA THR A 50 -4.20 9.99 15.98
C THR A 50 -2.89 10.54 16.55
N ALA A 51 -2.81 10.67 17.88
CA ALA A 51 -1.57 11.04 18.57
C ALA A 51 -0.60 9.85 18.75
N LEU A 52 -0.88 8.71 18.12
CA LEU A 52 -0.05 7.52 18.25
C LEU A 52 1.21 7.64 17.43
N ARG A 53 2.34 7.25 18.04
CA ARG A 53 3.63 7.23 17.36
C ARG A 53 3.58 6.35 16.11
N GLY A 54 4.16 6.86 15.03
CA GLY A 54 4.22 6.21 13.73
C GLY A 54 3.11 6.69 12.79
N ASP A 55 3.41 6.65 11.49
CA ASP A 55 2.52 7.16 10.45
C ASP A 55 1.51 6.12 9.98
N ASN A 56 0.31 6.57 9.64
CA ASN A 56 -0.59 5.74 8.84
C ASN A 56 -0.04 5.65 7.42
N ARG A 57 0.14 4.43 6.92
CA ARG A 57 0.76 4.21 5.60
C ARG A 57 0.44 2.85 5.02
N ILE A 58 0.53 2.76 3.70
CA ILE A 58 0.65 1.50 2.96
C ILE A 58 2.09 1.39 2.46
N LEU A 59 2.81 0.41 2.96
CA LEU A 59 4.12 0.02 2.47
C LEU A 59 3.94 -1.03 1.36
N LEU A 60 4.62 -0.82 0.25
CA LEU A 60 4.56 -1.66 -0.94
C LEU A 60 5.98 -2.15 -1.26
N ARG A 61 6.13 -3.45 -1.50
CA ARG A 61 7.40 -4.07 -1.91
C ARG A 61 7.21 -4.90 -3.17
N ALA A 62 7.92 -4.50 -4.22
CA ALA A 62 7.97 -5.24 -5.49
C ALA A 62 8.99 -6.37 -5.38
N ARG A 63 8.57 -7.62 -5.64
CA ARG A 63 9.47 -8.79 -5.65
C ARG A 63 9.93 -9.14 -7.06
N VAL A 64 11.25 -9.10 -7.29
CA VAL A 64 11.91 -9.58 -8.51
C VAL A 64 12.26 -11.08 -8.32
N GLY A 65 11.97 -11.96 -9.29
CA GLY A 65 12.08 -13.45 -9.17
C GLY A 65 13.47 -13.93 -8.69
N ASP A 66 13.64 -14.95 -7.84
CA ASP A 66 13.14 -16.36 -7.80
C ASP A 66 11.98 -16.68 -6.81
N GLY A 67 11.32 -15.69 -6.21
CA GLY A 67 10.27 -15.91 -5.19
C GLY A 67 8.86 -16.24 -5.72
N ALA A 68 8.72 -16.50 -7.02
CA ALA A 68 7.46 -16.70 -7.73
C ALA A 68 6.71 -17.96 -7.27
N ASP A 69 7.45 -19.00 -6.92
CA ASP A 69 6.92 -20.34 -6.60
C ASP A 69 6.49 -20.49 -5.13
N ARG A 70 6.40 -19.39 -4.38
CA ARG A 70 5.79 -19.40 -3.04
C ARG A 70 4.35 -18.86 -3.11
N PRO A 71 3.34 -19.74 -3.30
CA PRO A 71 1.94 -19.33 -3.38
C PRO A 71 1.41 -18.75 -2.07
N ARG A 72 2.10 -18.97 -0.93
CA ARG A 72 1.66 -18.51 0.38
C ARG A 72 2.41 -17.27 0.84
N PHE A 73 1.65 -16.30 1.36
CA PHE A 73 2.18 -15.19 2.16
C PHE A 73 2.82 -15.75 3.43
N GLN A 74 4.00 -15.26 3.81
CA GLN A 74 4.70 -15.63 5.04
C GLN A 74 5.01 -14.36 5.82
N LEU A 75 4.40 -14.19 7.00
CA LEU A 75 4.56 -13.00 7.83
C LEU A 75 6.02 -12.75 8.18
N ASP A 76 6.75 -13.78 8.63
CA ASP A 76 8.11 -13.62 9.13
C ASP A 76 9.08 -13.18 8.01
N GLU A 77 8.94 -13.79 6.83
CA GLU A 77 9.70 -13.40 5.63
C GLU A 77 9.43 -11.93 5.26
N PHE A 78 8.17 -11.51 5.36
CA PHE A 78 7.77 -10.15 5.05
C PHE A 78 8.27 -9.15 6.10
N LEU A 79 8.06 -9.42 7.39
CA LEU A 79 8.49 -8.55 8.50
C LEU A 79 10.00 -8.34 8.53
N VAL A 80 10.79 -9.38 8.28
CA VAL A 80 12.26 -9.25 8.19
C VAL A 80 12.68 -8.27 7.08
N ARG A 81 11.95 -8.20 5.97
CA ARG A 81 12.27 -7.31 4.83
C ARG A 81 11.83 -5.87 5.03
N VAL A 82 10.82 -5.63 5.83
CA VAL A 82 10.29 -4.27 6.05
C VAL A 82 10.83 -3.61 7.32
N GLY A 83 11.85 -4.22 7.93
CA GLY A 83 12.49 -3.72 9.14
C GLY A 83 11.72 -4.05 10.43
N GLY A 84 10.79 -5.00 10.39
CA GLY A 84 9.96 -5.44 11.52
C GLY A 84 8.55 -4.86 11.50
N ALA A 85 7.73 -5.29 12.47
CA ALA A 85 6.38 -4.78 12.63
C ALA A 85 6.40 -3.38 13.26
N PRO A 86 5.67 -2.39 12.71
CA PRO A 86 5.62 -1.05 13.27
C PRO A 86 4.83 -1.02 14.59
N GLU A 87 5.10 -0.05 15.45
CA GLU A 87 4.27 0.22 16.64
C GLU A 87 2.79 0.47 16.24
N PRO A 88 1.81 -0.02 17.02
CA PRO A 88 1.94 -0.76 18.29
C PRO A 88 2.13 -2.28 18.14
N PHE A 89 2.44 -2.80 16.96
CA PHE A 89 2.45 -4.24 16.64
C PHE A 89 3.80 -4.93 16.91
N THR A 90 4.60 -4.41 17.84
CA THR A 90 5.84 -5.07 18.25
C THR A 90 5.55 -6.47 18.78
N GLY A 91 6.38 -7.45 18.37
CA GLY A 91 6.24 -8.85 18.80
C GLY A 91 5.14 -9.67 18.11
N LEU A 92 4.56 -9.17 17.00
CA LEU A 92 3.53 -9.89 16.24
C LEU A 92 4.04 -11.24 15.72
N ASN A 93 3.23 -12.29 15.85
CA ASN A 93 3.48 -13.61 15.26
C ASN A 93 2.32 -14.09 14.36
N ASN A 94 2.51 -15.20 13.64
CA ASN A 94 1.49 -15.73 12.71
C ASN A 94 0.16 -16.11 13.40
N ALA A 95 0.17 -16.51 14.67
CA ALA A 95 -1.04 -16.91 15.40
C ALA A 95 -1.92 -15.70 15.79
N ASP A 96 -1.35 -14.49 15.79
CA ASP A 96 -2.07 -13.25 16.07
C ASP A 96 -2.82 -12.71 14.83
N LEU A 97 -2.65 -13.35 13.67
CA LEU A 97 -3.25 -12.93 12.42
C LEU A 97 -4.65 -13.53 12.24
N ARG A 98 -5.58 -12.65 11.90
CA ARG A 98 -6.88 -12.99 11.32
C ARG A 98 -6.78 -12.96 9.80
N SER A 99 -7.68 -13.62 9.11
CA SER A 99 -7.73 -13.65 7.64
C SER A 99 -9.15 -13.57 7.11
N ARG A 100 -9.32 -12.91 5.95
CA ARG A 100 -10.56 -12.84 5.17
C ARG A 100 -10.15 -12.69 3.70
N GLU A 101 -11.11 -12.83 2.80
CA GLU A 101 -10.92 -12.68 1.36
C GLU A 101 -11.74 -11.52 0.82
N ASP A 102 -11.25 -10.90 -0.24
CA ASP A 102 -11.99 -9.98 -1.11
C ASP A 102 -11.64 -10.27 -2.58
N ALA A 103 -11.99 -9.36 -3.51
CA ALA A 103 -11.73 -9.53 -4.93
C ALA A 103 -10.23 -9.63 -5.33
N LEU A 104 -9.31 -9.26 -4.43
CA LEU A 104 -7.85 -9.37 -4.64
C LEU A 104 -7.25 -10.59 -3.93
N GLY A 105 -8.09 -11.47 -3.38
CA GLY A 105 -7.69 -12.68 -2.67
C GLY A 105 -7.60 -12.49 -1.16
N THR A 106 -6.88 -13.39 -0.49
CA THR A 106 -6.76 -13.38 0.97
C THR A 106 -5.93 -12.20 1.46
N TYR A 107 -6.41 -11.55 2.51
CA TYR A 107 -5.65 -10.61 3.31
C TYR A 107 -5.65 -11.04 4.77
N PHE A 108 -4.58 -10.65 5.46
CA PHE A 108 -4.34 -10.95 6.86
C PHE A 108 -4.32 -9.65 7.65
N TRP A 109 -4.73 -9.68 8.91
CA TRP A 109 -4.56 -8.53 9.77
C TRP A 109 -4.41 -8.89 11.23
N SER A 110 -3.81 -7.98 11.98
CA SER A 110 -3.88 -7.93 13.43
C SER A 110 -4.44 -6.59 13.86
N GLU A 111 -5.11 -6.54 15.01
CA GLU A 111 -5.72 -5.33 15.55
C GLU A 111 -5.25 -5.08 16.97
N LYS A 112 -5.04 -3.80 17.30
CA LYS A 112 -4.81 -3.35 18.67
C LYS A 112 -5.70 -2.16 18.97
N ARG A 113 -6.43 -2.23 20.07
CA ARG A 113 -7.19 -1.08 20.60
C ARG A 113 -6.25 -0.24 21.45
N VAL A 114 -6.26 1.07 21.23
CA VAL A 114 -5.49 2.02 22.01
C VAL A 114 -6.41 3.12 22.52
N GLY A 115 -6.43 3.32 23.83
CA GLY A 115 -7.42 4.19 24.47
C GLY A 115 -8.85 3.68 24.27
N SER A 116 -9.82 4.59 24.30
CA SER A 116 -11.25 4.25 24.29
C SER A 116 -11.86 4.13 22.89
N ASN A 117 -11.31 4.80 21.88
CA ASN A 117 -11.94 4.90 20.55
C ASN A 117 -10.99 4.68 19.37
N THR A 118 -9.69 4.47 19.60
CA THR A 118 -8.74 4.26 18.50
C THR A 118 -8.48 2.78 18.30
N ILE A 119 -8.61 2.33 17.05
CA ILE A 119 -8.19 1.01 16.62
C ILE A 119 -7.06 1.15 15.62
N CYS A 120 -5.99 0.44 15.90
CA CYS A 120 -4.89 0.25 14.98
C CYS A 120 -5.04 -1.11 14.32
N VAL A 121 -4.82 -1.15 13.01
CA VAL A 121 -4.72 -2.38 12.25
C VAL A 121 -3.37 -2.45 11.54
N LEU A 122 -2.76 -3.63 11.59
CA LEU A 122 -1.68 -4.04 10.70
C LEU A 122 -2.26 -5.00 9.67
N GLY A 123 -2.54 -4.50 8.47
CA GLY A 123 -3.07 -5.28 7.36
C GLY A 123 -1.95 -5.75 6.43
N LEU A 124 -2.04 -6.96 5.92
CA LEU A 124 -1.03 -7.60 5.10
C LEU A 124 -1.70 -8.34 3.96
N ARG A 125 -1.21 -8.15 2.74
CA ARG A 125 -1.68 -8.96 1.61
C ARG A 125 -0.65 -9.03 0.49
N ARG A 126 -0.83 -10.03 -0.36
CA ARG A 126 -0.11 -10.20 -1.61
C ARG A 126 -1.06 -9.98 -2.78
N ALA A 127 -0.58 -9.22 -3.73
CA ALA A 127 -1.17 -8.98 -5.02
C ALA A 127 -0.46 -9.79 -6.11
N THR A 128 -1.21 -10.57 -6.88
CA THR A 128 -0.72 -11.13 -8.15
C THR A 128 -0.88 -10.11 -9.27
N VAL A 129 0.09 -10.06 -10.17
CA VAL A 129 0.33 -8.89 -11.03
C VAL A 129 -0.12 -9.18 -12.45
N GLU A 130 -1.34 -9.69 -12.61
CA GLU A 130 -1.89 -9.87 -13.95
C GLU A 130 -2.36 -8.50 -14.48
N GLY A 131 -1.54 -7.87 -15.34
CA GLY A 131 -1.98 -6.74 -16.17
C GLY A 131 -1.49 -5.33 -15.82
N ARG A 132 -0.41 -5.13 -15.04
CA ARG A 132 0.13 -3.80 -14.69
C ARG A 132 1.61 -3.59 -15.06
N PRO A 133 2.06 -2.36 -15.38
CA PRO A 133 3.46 -1.99 -15.32
C PRO A 133 3.93 -1.95 -13.86
N LEU A 134 4.40 -3.09 -13.35
CA LEU A 134 5.34 -3.09 -12.23
C LEU A 134 6.77 -2.85 -12.75
N PRO A 135 7.72 -2.56 -11.86
CA PRO A 135 9.14 -2.57 -12.23
C PRO A 135 9.47 -3.88 -12.98
N ARG A 136 10.20 -3.77 -14.09
CA ARG A 136 10.50 -4.92 -14.97
C ARG A 136 11.04 -6.10 -14.17
N GLY A 137 10.51 -7.30 -14.41
CA GLY A 137 10.91 -8.53 -13.71
C GLY A 137 10.21 -8.79 -12.38
N THR A 138 9.24 -7.95 -12.00
CA THR A 138 8.43 -8.14 -10.80
C THR A 138 7.19 -9.00 -11.09
N ASN A 139 6.90 -9.97 -10.23
CA ASN A 139 5.80 -10.93 -10.37
C ASN A 139 4.86 -11.01 -9.16
N ALA A 140 5.20 -10.35 -8.05
CA ALA A 140 4.32 -10.18 -6.90
C ALA A 140 4.53 -8.80 -6.25
N LEU A 141 3.45 -8.24 -5.72
CA LEU A 141 3.47 -7.01 -4.94
C LEU A 141 2.97 -7.30 -3.52
N ASP A 142 3.87 -7.21 -2.54
CA ASP A 142 3.51 -7.36 -1.14
C ASP A 142 3.14 -6.01 -0.54
N MET A 143 2.06 -5.99 0.26
CA MET A 143 1.50 -4.77 0.84
C MET A 143 1.40 -4.92 2.36
N MET A 144 1.78 -3.87 3.09
CA MET A 144 1.55 -3.73 4.53
C MET A 144 0.91 -2.38 4.83
N LEU A 145 -0.31 -2.44 5.34
CA LEU A 145 -1.03 -1.32 5.91
C LEU A 145 -0.72 -1.23 7.40
N ARG A 146 -0.30 -0.06 7.87
CA ARG A 146 -0.46 0.32 9.27
C ARG A 146 -1.42 1.50 9.29
N ASN A 147 -2.58 1.31 9.92
CA ASN A 147 -3.59 2.36 9.99
C ASN A 147 -4.24 2.39 11.37
N CYS A 148 -4.12 3.52 12.05
CA CYS A 148 -4.77 3.82 13.31
C CYS A 148 -5.83 4.88 13.07
N VAL A 149 -7.09 4.56 13.34
CA VAL A 149 -8.23 5.46 13.13
C VAL A 149 -9.17 5.42 14.32
N PRO A 150 -9.91 6.50 14.58
CA PRO A 150 -11.11 6.40 15.39
C PRO A 150 -12.16 5.56 14.64
N GLY A 151 -12.72 4.53 15.27
CA GLY A 151 -13.78 3.71 14.66
C GLY A 151 -13.53 2.21 14.70
N THR A 152 -13.81 1.53 13.58
CA THR A 152 -13.86 0.08 13.47
C THR A 152 -12.65 -0.52 12.75
N VAL A 153 -12.51 -1.85 12.86
CA VAL A 153 -11.50 -2.62 12.14
C VAL A 153 -11.67 -2.45 10.63
N ASP A 154 -12.91 -2.45 10.13
CA ASP A 154 -13.20 -2.33 8.70
C ASP A 154 -12.84 -0.91 8.19
N ASP A 155 -13.09 0.15 8.98
CA ASP A 155 -12.63 1.52 8.65
C ASP A 155 -11.10 1.58 8.56
N ALA A 156 -10.41 0.93 9.50
CA ALA A 156 -8.96 0.87 9.53
C ALA A 156 -8.40 0.09 8.33
N LEU A 157 -9.06 -0.99 7.91
CA LEU A 157 -8.66 -1.84 6.78
C LEU A 157 -9.00 -1.26 5.41
N ALA A 158 -10.03 -0.42 5.31
CA ALA A 158 -10.53 0.12 4.05
C ALA A 158 -9.42 0.51 3.04
N PRO A 159 -8.29 1.13 3.43
CA PRO A 159 -7.25 1.52 2.49
C PRO A 159 -6.55 0.39 1.73
N ILE A 160 -6.52 -0.83 2.26
CA ILE A 160 -5.85 -2.00 1.64
C ILE A 160 -6.84 -2.96 0.97
N MET A 161 -8.14 -2.66 1.04
CA MET A 161 -9.21 -3.47 0.44
C MET A 161 -9.26 -3.29 -1.07
N ALA A 162 -9.83 -4.27 -1.76
CA ALA A 162 -9.97 -4.29 -3.23
C ALA A 162 -10.55 -3.01 -3.82
N GLU A 163 -11.56 -2.43 -3.17
CA GLU A 163 -12.29 -1.26 -3.64
C GLU A 163 -11.42 0.00 -3.59
N SER A 164 -10.52 0.08 -2.61
CA SER A 164 -9.60 1.19 -2.45
C SER A 164 -8.33 1.00 -3.27
N VAL A 165 -7.84 -0.24 -3.36
CA VAL A 165 -6.65 -0.61 -4.10
C VAL A 165 -7.05 -0.91 -5.55
N ALA A 166 -7.33 0.14 -6.31
CA ALA A 166 -7.43 -0.02 -7.76
C ALA A 166 -6.01 -0.24 -8.30
N TYR A 167 -5.72 -1.42 -8.85
CA TYR A 167 -4.60 -1.58 -9.78
C TYR A 167 -4.95 -0.72 -10.98
N TYR A 168 -4.38 0.48 -11.04
CA TYR A 168 -4.49 1.46 -12.12
C TYR A 168 -5.64 1.22 -13.14
N PRO A 169 -6.68 2.07 -13.17
CA PRO A 169 -7.75 2.01 -14.17
C PRO A 169 -7.22 2.48 -15.54
N GLY A 170 -6.35 1.69 -16.16
CA GLY A 170 -5.91 1.84 -17.55
C GLY A 170 -6.64 0.91 -18.51
N SER A 171 -7.37 -0.09 -17.98
CA SER A 171 -8.08 -1.11 -18.75
C SER A 171 -9.52 -1.25 -18.28
N SER A 172 -10.27 -0.15 -18.22
CA SER A 172 -11.73 -0.21 -18.32
C SER A 172 -12.14 0.47 -19.62
N VAL A 173 -12.15 -0.29 -20.71
CA VAL A 173 -13.03 0.02 -21.84
C VAL A 173 -14.44 -0.34 -21.38
N GLY A 174 -15.12 0.62 -20.77
CA GLY A 174 -16.54 0.56 -20.42
C GLY A 174 -17.15 1.94 -20.70
N PRO A 175 -18.28 2.03 -21.44
CA PRO A 175 -18.81 3.30 -21.88
C PRO A 175 -19.54 4.02 -20.72
N GLY A 176 -18.84 4.92 -20.04
CA GLY A 176 -19.41 5.84 -19.04
C GLY A 176 -18.83 7.25 -19.23
N PRO A 177 -19.61 8.33 -19.03
CA PRO A 177 -19.30 9.63 -19.61
C PRO A 177 -18.13 10.31 -18.89
N ARG A 178 -17.09 10.64 -19.66
CA ARG A 178 -16.00 11.55 -19.24
C ARG A 178 -16.54 12.96 -19.11
N ILE A 179 -16.80 13.42 -17.89
CA ILE A 179 -16.98 14.83 -17.58
C ILE A 179 -15.73 15.30 -16.82
N SER A 180 -14.81 15.91 -17.55
CA SER A 180 -14.20 17.20 -17.20
C SER A 180 -13.28 17.59 -18.35
N ARG A 181 -13.87 18.12 -19.43
CA ARG A 181 -13.14 19.05 -20.29
C ARG A 181 -13.20 20.37 -19.54
N SER A 182 -12.06 20.85 -19.07
CA SER A 182 -11.88 22.24 -18.67
C SER A 182 -12.11 23.13 -19.89
N ILE A 183 -13.37 23.54 -20.10
CA ILE A 183 -13.72 24.57 -21.07
C ILE A 183 -13.56 25.89 -20.32
N SER A 184 -12.48 26.62 -20.59
CA SER A 184 -12.33 27.98 -20.12
C SER A 184 -13.48 28.84 -20.66
N PRO A 185 -14.18 29.63 -19.83
CA PRO A 185 -15.33 30.43 -20.26
C PRO A 185 -14.98 31.70 -21.06
N LEU A 186 -13.71 31.86 -21.48
CA LEU A 186 -13.21 33.04 -22.19
C LEU A 186 -12.92 32.84 -23.68
N ALA A 187 -13.30 31.70 -24.27
CA ALA A 187 -13.07 31.42 -25.69
C ALA A 187 -14.32 31.66 -26.57
N ALA A 188 -15.05 32.76 -26.35
CA ALA A 188 -16.06 33.20 -27.29
C ALA A 188 -15.45 34.26 -28.24
N PRO A 189 -15.61 34.13 -29.57
CA PRO A 189 -15.24 35.21 -30.48
C PRO A 189 -16.18 36.41 -30.28
N MET A 190 -15.60 37.61 -30.21
CA MET A 190 -16.36 38.86 -30.28
C MET A 190 -16.87 39.08 -31.72
N PRO A 191 -18.00 39.79 -31.88
CA PRO A 191 -18.81 39.82 -33.11
C PRO A 191 -18.10 40.41 -34.34
#